data_AF-A0AAD8ZM26-F1
#
_entry.id   AF-A0AAD8ZM26-F1
#
_cell.length_a   1.000
_cell.length_b   1.000
_cell.length_c   1.000
_cell.angle_alpha   90.00
_cell.angle_beta   90.00
_cell.angle_gamma   90.00
#
_symmetry.space_group_name_H-M   'P 1'
#
loop_
_entity.id
_entity.type
_entity.pdbx_description
1 polymer ?
#
loop_
_entity_poly.entity_id
_entity_poly.type
_entity_poly.pdbx_seq_one_letter_code
_entity_poly.pdbx_strand_id
1 'polypeptide(L)'
;MDCSKKQEWHYQPVRISRTTVERVDNFRRLRDFRLPSKVLQNFYTCTIESILTGNITVWFGNSTKEDRQALQRVVRLAERITHTELPDLQTIYYKGCQTKARRIVKDPTHPNNRLFSLLRSGKRFHSLKTKTERLKRSFFPQAIRALNQGN
;
A
#
# COMPACT_ATOMS: atom_id res chain seq x y z
N MET A 1 -17.87 -39.61 16.75
CA MET A 1 -19.20 -38.96 16.88
C MET A 1 -19.01 -37.79 17.83
N ASP A 2 -19.24 -36.52 17.52
CA ASP A 2 -19.57 -35.79 16.31
C ASP A 2 -19.17 -34.33 16.65
N CYS A 3 -18.31 -33.71 15.84
CA CYS A 3 -17.78 -32.37 16.11
C CYS A 3 -18.07 -31.46 14.91
N SER A 4 -19.35 -31.27 14.60
CA SER A 4 -19.81 -30.29 13.62
C SER A 4 -20.14 -28.96 14.29
N LYS A 5 -19.12 -28.12 14.49
CA LYS A 5 -19.30 -26.66 14.50
C LYS A 5 -18.66 -26.11 13.24
N LYS A 6 -19.46 -26.00 12.18
CA LYS A 6 -19.08 -25.27 10.96
C LYS A 6 -19.01 -23.79 11.32
N GLN A 7 -17.81 -23.26 11.50
CA GLN A 7 -17.58 -21.82 11.40
C GLN A 7 -17.62 -21.45 9.92
N GLU A 8 -18.76 -20.92 9.50
CA GLU A 8 -18.95 -20.33 8.19
C GLU A 8 -18.10 -19.05 8.10
N TRP A 9 -16.99 -19.14 7.36
CA TRP A 9 -16.17 -17.95 7.07
C TRP A 9 -16.95 -17.07 6.10
N HIS A 10 -17.69 -16.11 6.62
CA HIS A 10 -18.28 -15.05 5.80
C HIS A 10 -17.16 -14.28 5.09
N TYR A 11 -17.11 -14.43 3.77
CA TYR A 11 -16.26 -13.66 2.88
C TYR A 11 -16.69 -12.18 2.92
N GLN A 12 -16.07 -11.39 3.79
CA GLN A 12 -16.21 -9.94 3.70
C GLN A 12 -15.23 -9.44 2.64
N PRO A 13 -15.71 -8.88 1.51
CA PRO A 13 -14.84 -8.20 0.57
C PRO A 13 -14.11 -7.09 1.32
N VAL A 14 -12.81 -6.93 1.06
CA VAL A 14 -12.02 -5.79 1.54
C VAL A 14 -12.70 -4.54 0.97
N ARG A 15 -13.65 -3.98 1.72
CA ARG A 15 -14.28 -2.72 1.41
C ARG A 15 -13.17 -1.69 1.36
N ILE A 16 -12.98 -1.05 0.21
CA ILE A 16 -12.24 0.20 0.13
C ILE A 16 -12.83 1.05 1.25
N SER A 17 -12.02 1.35 2.28
CA SER A 17 -12.55 1.98 3.49
C SER A 17 -13.27 3.27 3.10
N ARG A 18 -14.43 3.56 3.72
CA ARG A 18 -15.18 4.80 3.44
C ARG A 18 -14.26 6.02 3.51
N THR A 19 -13.29 5.99 4.43
CA THR A 19 -12.25 7.00 4.60
C THR A 19 -11.37 7.20 3.36
N THR A 20 -10.99 6.16 2.63
CA THR A 20 -10.17 6.30 1.40
C THR A 20 -11.00 6.86 0.25
N VAL A 21 -12.26 6.44 0.12
CA VAL A 21 -13.18 6.94 -0.92
C VAL A 21 -13.57 8.40 -0.65
N GLU A 22 -13.94 8.74 0.58
CA GLU A 22 -14.23 10.12 1.01
C GLU A 22 -13.05 11.07 0.77
N ARG A 23 -11.83 10.61 1.07
CA ARG A 23 -10.60 11.37 0.76
C ARG A 23 -10.48 11.64 -0.74
N VAL A 24 -10.86 10.68 -1.59
CA VAL A 24 -10.80 10.84 -3.05
C VAL A 24 -11.88 11.81 -3.55
N ASP A 25 -13.11 11.73 -3.04
CA ASP A 25 -14.21 12.62 -3.45
C ASP A 25 -14.00 14.06 -2.98
N ASN A 26 -13.37 14.27 -1.82
CA ASN A 26 -12.97 15.61 -1.37
C ASN A 26 -11.97 16.26 -2.34
N PHE A 27 -11.12 15.51 -3.04
CA PHE A 27 -10.20 16.09 -4.03
C PHE A 27 -10.90 16.75 -5.20
N ARG A 28 -12.07 16.21 -5.62
CA ARG A 28 -12.84 16.81 -6.73
C ARG A 28 -13.45 18.13 -6.31
N ARG A 29 -14.00 18.19 -5.10
CA ARG A 29 -14.66 19.38 -4.54
C ARG A 29 -13.67 20.52 -4.24
N LEU A 30 -12.42 20.21 -3.90
CA LEU A 30 -11.39 21.22 -3.63
C LEU A 30 -10.98 22.04 -4.85
N ARG A 31 -11.25 21.54 -6.07
CA ARG A 31 -11.04 22.31 -7.31
C ARG A 31 -11.97 23.51 -7.43
N ASP A 32 -13.12 23.46 -6.77
CA ASP A 32 -14.14 24.51 -6.84
C ASP A 32 -13.86 25.66 -5.86
N PHE A 33 -12.99 25.43 -4.87
CA PHE A 33 -12.55 26.47 -3.95
C PHE A 33 -11.31 27.17 -4.52
N ARG A 34 -11.38 28.50 -4.69
CA ARG A 34 -10.25 29.36 -5.11
C ARG A 34 -9.19 29.50 -4.00
N LEU A 35 -8.65 28.38 -3.55
CA LEU A 35 -7.63 28.33 -2.50
C LEU A 35 -6.28 28.83 -3.02
N PRO A 36 -5.44 29.42 -2.15
CA PRO A 36 -4.09 29.80 -2.51
C PRO A 36 -3.28 28.57 -2.95
N SER A 37 -2.49 28.69 -4.02
CA SER A 37 -1.71 27.59 -4.61
C SER A 37 -0.86 26.82 -3.59
N LYS A 38 -0.28 27.53 -2.61
CA LYS A 38 0.55 26.94 -1.55
C LYS A 38 -0.23 26.07 -0.56
N VAL A 39 -1.48 26.40 -0.29
CA VAL A 39 -2.37 25.60 0.59
C VAL A 39 -2.79 24.33 -0.13
N LEU A 40 -3.14 24.43 -1.42
CA LEU A 40 -3.44 23.28 -2.26
C LEU A 40 -2.23 22.34 -2.36
N GLN A 41 -1.04 22.87 -2.61
CA GLN A 41 0.21 22.11 -2.65
C GLN A 41 0.44 21.32 -1.36
N ASN A 42 0.41 21.99 -0.20
CA ASN A 42 0.63 21.31 1.08
C ASN A 42 -0.46 20.26 1.37
N PHE A 43 -1.72 20.56 1.04
CA PHE A 43 -2.82 19.62 1.22
C PHE A 43 -2.68 18.39 0.32
N TYR A 44 -2.37 18.56 -0.96
CA TYR A 44 -2.14 17.44 -1.89
C TYR A 44 -0.92 16.64 -1.45
N THR A 45 0.20 17.28 -1.14
CA THR A 45 1.41 16.61 -0.64
C THR A 45 1.12 15.83 0.64
N CYS A 46 0.56 16.45 1.67
CA CYS A 46 0.26 15.75 2.94
C CYS A 46 -0.79 14.65 2.78
N THR A 47 -1.80 14.83 1.93
CA THR A 47 -2.86 13.81 1.77
C THR A 47 -2.35 12.64 0.94
N ILE A 48 -1.57 12.92 -0.11
CA ILE A 48 -0.82 11.91 -0.86
C ILE A 48 0.11 11.19 0.13
N GLU A 49 0.97 11.88 0.85
CA GLU A 49 1.82 11.31 1.91
C GLU A 49 1.03 10.49 2.94
N SER A 50 -0.14 10.95 3.41
CA SER A 50 -0.95 10.21 4.39
C SER A 50 -1.53 8.92 3.81
N ILE A 51 -2.07 8.96 2.60
CA ILE A 51 -2.60 7.77 1.88
C ILE A 51 -1.45 6.78 1.58
N LEU A 52 -0.31 7.31 1.16
CA LEU A 52 0.89 6.56 0.81
C LEU A 52 1.62 5.99 2.04
N THR A 53 1.61 6.66 3.17
CA THR A 53 2.43 6.27 4.35
C THR A 53 1.65 5.43 5.34
N GLY A 54 0.36 5.69 5.53
CA GLY A 54 -0.43 4.96 6.53
C GLY A 54 -0.70 3.51 6.12
N ASN A 55 -1.24 3.32 4.91
CA ASN A 55 -2.00 2.10 4.62
C ASN A 55 -1.76 1.52 3.22
N ILE A 56 -1.04 2.20 2.31
CA ILE A 56 -0.91 1.75 0.90
C ILE A 56 -0.39 0.32 0.78
N THR A 57 0.52 -0.07 1.68
CA THR A 57 1.11 -1.42 1.71
C THR A 57 0.09 -2.53 1.94
N VAL A 58 -1.09 -2.20 2.49
CA VAL A 58 -2.15 -3.16 2.84
C VAL A 58 -3.10 -3.40 1.68
N TRP A 59 -3.52 -2.34 0.97
CA TRP A 59 -4.60 -2.43 -0.01
C TRP A 59 -4.12 -2.35 -1.47
N PHE A 60 -3.00 -1.68 -1.75
CA PHE A 60 -2.58 -1.37 -3.13
C PHE A 60 -2.31 -2.61 -3.98
N GLY A 61 -1.67 -3.63 -3.41
CA GLY A 61 -1.42 -4.86 -4.13
C GLY A 61 -2.71 -5.53 -4.62
N ASN A 62 -3.81 -5.39 -3.88
CA ASN A 62 -5.13 -5.93 -4.21
C ASN A 62 -6.08 -4.92 -4.89
N SER A 63 -5.64 -3.68 -5.13
CA SER A 63 -6.49 -2.66 -5.74
C SER A 63 -6.77 -2.98 -7.21
N THR A 64 -7.90 -2.47 -7.72
CA THR A 64 -8.26 -2.64 -9.14
C THR A 64 -7.40 -1.74 -10.04
N LYS A 65 -7.50 -1.94 -11.36
CA LYS A 65 -6.82 -1.09 -12.34
C LYS A 65 -7.40 0.32 -12.29
N GLU A 66 -8.71 0.41 -12.10
CA GLU A 66 -9.48 1.65 -12.02
C GLU A 66 -9.05 2.49 -10.81
N ASP A 67 -8.86 1.85 -9.65
CA ASP A 67 -8.35 2.50 -8.43
C ASP A 67 -6.95 3.10 -8.66
N ARG A 68 -6.06 2.31 -9.27
CA ARG A 68 -4.67 2.74 -9.57
C ARG A 68 -4.66 3.92 -10.54
N GLN A 69 -5.51 3.88 -11.56
CA GLN A 69 -5.65 4.98 -12.50
C GLN A 69 -6.21 6.24 -11.83
N ALA A 70 -7.19 6.11 -10.94
CA ALA A 70 -7.72 7.24 -10.19
C ALA A 70 -6.65 7.92 -9.33
N LEU A 71 -5.83 7.12 -8.63
CA LEU A 71 -4.72 7.62 -7.82
C LEU A 71 -3.63 8.25 -8.69
N GLN A 72 -3.29 7.65 -9.83
CA GLN A 72 -2.32 8.26 -10.74
C GLN A 72 -2.80 9.61 -11.29
N ARG A 73 -4.12 9.79 -11.51
CA ARG A 73 -4.66 11.10 -11.89
C ARG A 73 -4.47 12.13 -10.79
N VAL A 74 -4.59 11.75 -9.52
CA VAL A 74 -4.32 12.64 -8.38
C VAL A 74 -2.85 13.01 -8.33
N VAL A 75 -1.93 12.05 -8.52
CA VAL A 75 -0.49 12.31 -8.58
C VAL A 75 -0.18 13.31 -9.71
N ARG A 76 -0.69 13.07 -10.92
CA ARG A 76 -0.48 13.99 -12.06
C ARG A 76 -1.06 15.38 -11.83
N LEU A 77 -2.19 15.48 -11.13
CA LEU A 77 -2.76 16.76 -10.78
C LEU A 77 -1.85 17.51 -9.80
N ALA A 78 -1.32 16.81 -8.80
CA ALA A 78 -0.37 17.37 -7.86
C ALA A 78 0.93 17.81 -8.56
N GLU A 79 1.47 17.03 -9.49
CA GLU A 79 2.64 17.43 -10.32
C GLU A 79 2.37 18.73 -11.09
N ARG A 80 1.19 18.86 -11.70
CA ARG A 80 0.81 20.08 -12.44
C ARG A 80 0.71 21.31 -11.54
N ILE A 81 0.21 21.16 -10.32
CA ILE A 81 0.05 22.27 -9.35
C ILE A 81 1.41 22.67 -8.77
N THR A 82 2.26 21.67 -8.50
CA THR A 82 3.54 21.86 -7.81
C THR A 82 4.69 22.18 -8.75
N HIS A 83 4.52 21.95 -10.05
CA HIS A 83 5.57 22.02 -11.08
C HIS A 83 6.81 21.16 -10.73
N THR A 84 6.61 20.10 -9.94
CA THR A 84 7.65 19.14 -9.55
C THR A 84 7.23 17.74 -9.95
N GLU A 85 8.18 16.94 -10.45
CA GLU A 85 7.95 15.52 -10.71
C GLU A 85 7.72 14.78 -9.39
N LEU A 86 6.64 14.01 -9.33
CA LEU A 86 6.32 13.18 -8.17
C LEU A 86 6.66 11.72 -8.49
N PRO A 87 7.07 10.93 -7.48
CA PRO A 87 7.39 9.53 -7.69
C PRO A 87 6.14 8.76 -8.14
N ASP A 88 6.35 7.81 -9.06
CA ASP A 88 5.28 6.91 -9.52
C ASP A 88 4.67 6.12 -8.34
N LEU A 89 3.38 5.81 -8.47
CA LEU A 89 2.61 5.13 -7.44
C LEU A 89 3.17 3.73 -7.12
N GLN A 90 3.74 3.02 -8.10
CA GLN A 90 4.43 1.74 -7.86
C GLN A 90 5.69 1.96 -7.03
N THR A 91 6.51 2.95 -7.39
CA THR A 91 7.75 3.28 -6.68
C THR A 91 7.46 3.59 -5.21
N ILE A 92 6.41 4.39 -4.96
CA ILE A 92 5.98 4.69 -3.60
C ILE A 92 5.55 3.42 -2.87
N TYR A 93 4.72 2.59 -3.50
CA TYR A 93 4.25 1.35 -2.90
C TYR A 93 5.42 0.41 -2.54
N TYR A 94 6.38 0.21 -3.44
CA TYR A 94 7.55 -0.64 -3.20
C TYR A 94 8.45 -0.08 -2.10
N LYS A 95 8.71 1.24 -2.11
CA LYS A 95 9.50 1.91 -1.07
C LYS A 95 8.83 1.80 0.31
N GLY A 96 7.51 1.95 0.37
CA GLY A 96 6.72 1.75 1.58
C GLY A 96 6.79 0.30 2.06
N CYS A 97 6.63 -0.67 1.15
CA CYS A 97 6.77 -2.09 1.47
C CYS A 97 8.14 -2.42 2.05
N GLN A 98 9.22 -1.94 1.42
CA GLN A 98 10.59 -2.14 1.89
C GLN A 98 10.80 -1.52 3.28
N THR A 99 10.36 -0.28 3.48
CA THR A 99 10.53 0.42 4.76
C THR A 99 9.83 -0.32 5.90
N LYS A 100 8.57 -0.73 5.68
CA LYS A 100 7.80 -1.48 6.67
C LYS A 100 8.38 -2.87 6.92
N ALA A 101 8.81 -3.57 5.88
CA ALA A 101 9.44 -4.88 5.99
C ALA A 101 10.76 -4.82 6.76
N ARG A 102 11.61 -3.82 6.48
CA ARG A 102 12.87 -3.61 7.22
C ARG A 102 12.62 -3.36 8.71
N ARG A 103 11.55 -2.63 9.07
CA ARG A 103 11.16 -2.45 10.48
C ARG A 103 10.79 -3.79 11.13
N ILE A 104 9.98 -4.61 10.45
CA ILE A 104 9.60 -5.94 10.95
C ILE A 104 10.83 -6.84 11.10
N VAL A 105 11.72 -6.88 10.10
CA VAL A 105 12.95 -7.68 10.12
C VAL A 105 13.85 -7.30 11.29
N LYS A 106 13.96 -5.98 11.57
CA LYS A 106 14.80 -5.45 12.66
C LYS A 106 14.21 -5.69 14.05
N ASP A 107 12.92 -6.00 14.16
CA ASP A 107 12.23 -6.24 15.42
C ASP A 107 11.99 -7.75 15.64
N PRO A 108 12.79 -8.43 16.47
CA PRO A 108 12.62 -9.86 16.75
C PRO A 108 11.34 -10.18 17.52
N THR A 109 10.76 -9.21 18.22
CA THR A 109 9.53 -9.39 19.01
C THR A 109 8.27 -9.36 18.15
N HIS A 110 8.39 -8.86 16.92
CA HIS A 110 7.26 -8.77 16.01
C HIS A 110 6.71 -10.16 15.66
N PRO A 111 5.40 -10.41 15.77
CA PRO A 111 4.81 -11.75 15.62
C PRO A 111 5.08 -12.37 14.23
N ASN A 112 5.20 -11.53 13.21
CA ASN A 112 5.46 -11.97 11.84
C ASN A 112 6.93 -11.83 11.41
N ASN A 113 7.87 -11.56 12.32
CA ASN A 113 9.31 -11.48 11.99
C ASN A 113 9.81 -12.77 11.31
N ARG A 114 9.33 -13.93 11.78
CA ARG A 114 9.66 -15.26 11.24
C ARG A 114 9.32 -15.46 9.76
N LEU A 115 8.38 -14.68 9.22
CA LEU A 115 8.05 -14.72 7.78
C LEU A 115 9.20 -14.17 6.92
N PHE A 116 10.06 -13.35 7.49
CA PHE A 116 11.23 -12.77 6.83
C PHE A 116 12.51 -13.53 7.21
N SER A 117 12.55 -14.82 6.87
CA SER A 117 13.77 -15.63 7.03
C SER A 117 14.70 -15.49 5.82
N LEU A 118 15.99 -15.36 6.07
CA LEU A 118 17.02 -15.35 5.02
C LEU A 118 17.38 -16.79 4.60
N LEU A 119 17.70 -16.95 3.32
CA LEU A 119 18.36 -18.15 2.80
C LEU A 119 19.74 -18.32 3.43
N ARG A 120 20.32 -19.53 3.33
CA ARG A 120 21.68 -19.85 3.82
C ARG A 120 22.77 -18.89 3.32
N SER A 121 22.57 -18.29 2.15
CA SER A 121 23.50 -17.29 1.59
C SER A 121 23.48 -15.94 2.32
N GLY A 122 22.49 -15.67 3.16
CA GLY A 122 22.31 -14.39 3.87
C GLY A 122 21.87 -13.22 2.98
N LYS A 123 21.78 -13.40 1.66
CA LYS A 123 21.54 -12.31 0.71
C LYS A 123 20.07 -12.10 0.32
N ARG A 124 19.26 -13.17 0.41
CA ARG A 124 17.87 -13.19 -0.09
C ARG A 124 16.94 -13.81 0.93
N PHE A 125 15.73 -13.29 1.03
CA PHE A 125 14.66 -13.81 1.87
C PHE A 125 13.93 -14.96 1.20
N HIS A 126 13.45 -15.90 2.00
CA HIS A 126 12.60 -17.00 1.57
C HIS A 126 11.26 -16.47 1.02
N SER A 127 10.99 -16.77 -0.24
CA SER A 127 9.68 -16.49 -0.84
C SER A 127 8.58 -17.27 -0.14
N LEU A 128 7.47 -16.59 0.19
CA LEU A 128 6.29 -17.24 0.75
C LEU A 128 5.57 -18.05 -0.34
N LYS A 129 5.27 -19.31 -0.03
CA LYS A 129 4.43 -20.15 -0.89
C LYS A 129 2.98 -19.66 -0.78
N THR A 130 2.38 -19.33 -1.91
CA THR A 130 1.03 -18.76 -1.97
C THR A 130 0.21 -19.46 -3.06
N LYS A 131 -0.98 -19.96 -2.70
CA LYS A 131 -1.88 -20.66 -3.64
C LYS A 131 -2.84 -19.73 -4.39
N THR A 132 -3.09 -18.53 -3.86
CA THR A 132 -4.07 -17.58 -4.42
C THR A 132 -3.40 -16.29 -4.87
N GLU A 133 -3.94 -15.69 -5.94
CA GLU A 133 -3.47 -14.40 -6.45
C GLU A 133 -3.65 -13.27 -5.43
N ARG A 134 -4.75 -13.32 -4.67
CA ARG A 134 -5.02 -12.39 -3.56
C ARG A 134 -3.90 -12.40 -2.51
N LEU A 135 -3.45 -13.60 -2.11
CA LEU A 135 -2.34 -13.71 -1.15
C LEU A 135 -1.02 -13.27 -1.80
N LYS A 136 -0.75 -13.67 -3.05
CA LYS A 136 0.44 -13.21 -3.81
C LYS A 136 0.56 -11.69 -3.86
N ARG A 137 -0.57 -10.99 -3.90
CA ARG A 137 -0.70 -9.54 -3.95
C ARG A 137 -0.75 -8.85 -2.58
N SER A 138 -0.84 -9.61 -1.49
CA SER A 138 -0.81 -9.05 -0.14
C SER A 138 0.57 -8.52 0.26
N PHE A 139 0.62 -7.80 1.37
CA PHE A 139 1.82 -7.15 1.90
C PHE A 139 3.03 -8.08 2.00
N PHE A 140 2.95 -9.22 2.71
CA PHE A 140 4.14 -10.01 3.04
C PHE A 140 4.86 -10.59 1.80
N PRO A 141 4.16 -11.27 0.85
CA PRO A 141 4.83 -11.76 -0.34
C PRO A 141 5.40 -10.64 -1.22
N GLN A 142 4.72 -9.50 -1.30
CA GLN A 142 5.20 -8.34 -2.06
C GLN A 142 6.40 -7.68 -1.39
N ALA A 143 6.39 -7.53 -0.07
CA ALA A 143 7.50 -7.02 0.72
C ALA A 143 8.77 -7.87 0.56
N ILE A 144 8.65 -9.20 0.61
CA ILE A 144 9.78 -10.12 0.42
C ILE A 144 10.35 -9.98 -1.00
N ARG A 145 9.49 -9.91 -2.03
CA ARG A 145 9.94 -9.65 -3.40
C ARG A 145 10.66 -8.30 -3.51
N ALA A 146 10.11 -7.26 -2.90
CA ALA A 146 10.68 -5.92 -2.92
C ALA A 146 12.05 -5.86 -2.22
N LEU A 147 12.24 -6.61 -1.14
CA LEU A 147 13.54 -6.73 -0.47
C LEU A 147 14.54 -7.53 -1.30
N ASN A 148 14.10 -8.57 -2.01
CA ASN A 148 14.95 -9.39 -2.86
C ASN A 148 15.37 -8.70 -4.19
N GLN A 149 14.67 -7.64 -4.60
CA GLN A 149 14.97 -6.85 -5.80
C GLN A 149 15.95 -5.70 -5.55
N GLY A 150 16.09 -5.26 -4.30
CA GLY A 150 16.91 -4.10 -3.91
C GLY A 150 18.20 -4.46 -3.16
N ASN A 151 18.69 -5.69 -3.35
CA ASN A 151 19.88 -6.24 -2.69
C ASN A 151 20.83 -6.84 -3.73
#